data_AF-A0A7Y5IVD8-F1
#
_entry.id   AF-A0A7Y5IVD8-F1
#
_cell.length_a   1.000
_cell.length_b   1.000
_cell.length_c   1.000
_cell.angle_alpha   90.00
_cell.angle_beta   90.00
_cell.angle_gamma   90.00
#
_symmetry.space_group_name_H-M   'P 1'
#
loop_
_entity.id
_entity.type
_entity.pdbx_description
1 polymer ?
#
loop_
_entity_poly.entity_id
_entity_poly.type
_entity_poly.pdbx_seq_one_letter_code
_entity_poly.pdbx_strand_id
1 'polypeptide(L)'
;WVHAETGAPALKAQHPEFEMWNQGIHARSGVACADCHMPYMRVGAMKISDHHVRSPLLNISNACQTCHKFSEEELKDRVETIQERTYQMRNLAMDALMDLIKEIKAAKDSGANDEALAKPREFQRKAQFLLDFIEAENSTGFHAPQEAARVLTQSLDYSRKGQMALREGA
;
A
#
# COMPACT_ATOMS: atom_id res chain seq x y z
N TRP A 1 -0.07 -18.25 6.00
CA TRP A 1 -0.42 -18.90 7.27
C TRP A 1 -1.92 -19.15 7.31
N VAL A 2 -2.44 -19.88 8.29
CA VAL A 2 -3.89 -20.00 8.49
C VAL A 2 -4.34 -18.88 9.42
N HIS A 3 -5.29 -18.07 8.99
CA HIS A 3 -5.85 -16.99 9.80
C HIS A 3 -6.59 -17.58 11.00
N ALA A 4 -6.19 -17.23 12.22
CA ALA A 4 -6.65 -17.90 13.43
C ALA A 4 -8.18 -17.83 13.62
N GLU A 5 -8.78 -16.65 13.37
CA GLU A 5 -10.22 -16.46 13.54
C GLU A 5 -11.03 -17.16 12.45
N THR A 6 -10.75 -16.84 11.18
CA THR A 6 -11.58 -17.25 10.06
C THR A 6 -11.23 -18.62 9.49
N GLY A 7 -9.99 -19.10 9.67
CA GLY A 7 -9.46 -20.28 8.99
C GLY A 7 -9.01 -20.04 7.54
N ALA A 8 -9.05 -18.81 7.05
CA ALA A 8 -8.61 -18.51 5.68
C ALA A 8 -7.11 -18.78 5.49
N PRO A 9 -6.68 -19.32 4.34
CA PRO A 9 -5.27 -19.41 4.00
C PRO A 9 -4.76 -18.01 3.62
N ALA A 10 -4.12 -17.29 4.55
CA ALA A 10 -3.67 -15.92 4.35
C ALA A 10 -2.24 -15.81 3.76
N LEU A 11 -1.97 -14.67 3.12
CA LEU A 11 -0.68 -14.26 2.54
C LEU A 11 -0.22 -12.94 3.18
N LYS A 12 1.10 -12.74 3.26
CA LYS A 12 1.75 -11.54 3.81
C LYS A 12 2.55 -10.96 2.66
N ALA A 13 2.38 -9.68 2.38
CA ALA A 13 3.28 -8.90 1.56
C ALA A 13 4.34 -8.25 2.45
N GLN A 14 5.55 -8.07 1.93
CA GLN A 14 6.65 -7.44 2.65
C GLN A 14 7.28 -6.40 1.74
N HIS A 15 7.22 -5.14 2.18
CA HIS A 15 7.98 -4.01 1.64
C HIS A 15 8.21 -4.09 0.11
N PRO A 16 7.11 -3.98 -0.68
CA PRO A 16 7.18 -4.09 -2.13
C PRO A 16 7.55 -2.74 -2.78
N GLU A 17 8.57 -2.04 -2.24
CA GLU A 17 8.96 -0.71 -2.75
C GLU A 17 9.36 -0.78 -4.22
N PHE A 18 10.12 -1.80 -4.63
CA PHE A 18 10.57 -1.91 -6.01
C PHE A 18 9.41 -2.14 -6.97
N GLU A 19 8.51 -3.04 -6.61
CA GLU A 19 7.31 -3.37 -7.40
C GLU A 19 6.39 -2.16 -7.54
N MET A 20 6.17 -1.41 -6.45
CA MET A 20 5.33 -0.22 -6.46
C MET A 20 6.00 0.96 -7.16
N TRP A 21 7.28 1.24 -6.90
CA TRP A 21 8.06 2.24 -7.64
C TRP A 21 7.97 2.02 -9.14
N ASN A 22 8.09 0.77 -9.60
CA ASN A 22 8.05 0.44 -11.01
C ASN A 22 6.72 0.77 -11.70
N GLN A 23 5.61 0.95 -10.95
CA GLN A 23 4.32 1.39 -11.48
C GLN A 23 4.19 2.93 -11.58
N GLY A 24 5.15 3.66 -10.99
CA GLY A 24 5.16 5.10 -10.82
C GLY A 24 5.60 5.89 -12.05
N ILE A 25 5.29 7.19 -12.05
CA ILE A 25 5.74 8.10 -13.13
C ILE A 25 7.25 8.37 -13.07
N HIS A 26 7.84 8.40 -11.87
CA HIS A 26 9.28 8.58 -11.68
C HIS A 26 10.07 7.43 -12.31
N ALA A 27 9.70 6.17 -12.03
CA ALA A 27 10.31 5.00 -12.67
C ALA A 27 10.15 5.02 -14.19
N ARG A 28 8.94 5.32 -14.70
CA ARG A 28 8.67 5.48 -16.14
C ARG A 28 9.52 6.58 -16.80
N SER A 29 9.98 7.56 -16.02
CA SER A 29 10.83 8.66 -16.48
C SER A 29 12.32 8.37 -16.27
N GLY A 30 12.70 7.17 -15.83
CA GLY A 30 14.08 6.76 -15.60
C GLY A 30 14.70 7.26 -14.29
N VAL A 31 13.91 7.79 -13.36
CA VAL A 31 14.38 8.25 -12.04
C VAL A 31 14.56 7.05 -11.13
N ALA A 32 15.79 6.80 -10.69
CA ALA A 32 16.18 5.69 -9.83
C ALA A 32 15.97 6.02 -8.34
N CYS A 33 15.96 4.99 -7.49
CA CYS A 33 15.84 5.14 -6.04
C CYS A 33 16.91 6.11 -5.49
N ALA A 34 18.13 6.01 -6.01
CA ALA A 34 19.27 6.83 -5.58
C ALA A 34 19.11 8.31 -5.89
N ASP A 35 18.36 8.69 -6.94
CA ASP A 35 18.18 10.10 -7.30
C ASP A 35 17.44 10.87 -6.20
N CYS A 36 16.54 10.20 -5.47
CA CYS A 36 15.78 10.78 -4.36
C CYS A 36 16.39 10.46 -2.98
N HIS A 37 16.81 9.21 -2.75
CA HIS A 37 17.24 8.74 -1.43
C HIS A 37 18.74 8.83 -1.18
N MET A 38 19.54 9.00 -2.23
CA MET A 38 20.99 9.18 -2.16
C MET A 38 21.43 10.35 -3.05
N PRO A 39 20.80 11.54 -2.92
CA PRO A 39 21.03 12.63 -3.84
C PRO A 39 22.49 13.08 -3.77
N TYR A 40 22.99 13.62 -4.86
CA TYR A 40 24.35 14.15 -4.88
C TYR A 40 24.49 15.38 -3.99
N MET A 41 25.57 15.44 -3.23
CA MET A 41 25.97 16.59 -2.42
C MET A 41 27.39 17.06 -2.78
N ARG A 42 27.74 18.29 -2.37
CA ARG A 42 29.07 18.87 -2.54
C ARG A 42 29.83 18.88 -1.23
N VAL A 43 31.05 18.37 -1.25
CA VAL A 43 32.01 18.46 -0.14
C VAL A 43 33.30 19.06 -0.69
N GLY A 44 33.48 20.36 -0.47
CA GLY A 44 34.50 21.14 -1.18
C GLY A 44 34.25 21.10 -2.70
N ALA A 45 35.27 20.71 -3.47
CA ALA A 45 35.17 20.56 -4.93
C ALA A 45 34.53 19.25 -5.39
N MET A 46 34.42 18.25 -4.51
CA MET A 46 33.96 16.90 -4.88
C MET A 46 32.43 16.83 -4.91
N LYS A 47 31.91 16.06 -5.88
CA LYS A 47 30.51 15.63 -5.94
C LYS A 47 30.45 14.19 -5.45
N ILE A 48 29.68 13.93 -4.40
CA ILE A 48 29.54 12.60 -3.78
C ILE A 48 28.05 12.27 -3.61
N SER A 49 27.70 10.98 -3.54
CA SER A 49 26.35 10.56 -3.17
C SER A 49 26.17 10.63 -1.67
N ASP A 50 25.06 11.21 -1.21
CA ASP A 50 24.67 11.13 0.20
C ASP A 50 24.28 9.68 0.54
N HIS A 51 24.93 9.10 1.54
CA HIS A 51 24.66 7.73 2.00
C HIS A 51 23.76 7.68 3.25
N HIS A 52 23.29 8.83 3.72
CA HIS A 52 22.28 8.89 4.78
C HIS A 52 20.88 8.64 4.20
N VAL A 53 20.61 7.38 3.84
CA VAL A 53 19.32 6.95 3.28
C VAL A 53 18.20 7.19 4.31
N ARG A 54 17.29 8.10 3.96
CA ARG A 54 16.14 8.49 4.77
C ARG A 54 15.02 9.04 3.89
N SER A 55 13.96 9.57 4.50
CA SER A 55 12.91 10.27 3.77
C SER A 55 13.50 11.43 2.94
N PRO A 56 13.25 11.48 1.62
CA PRO A 56 13.67 12.59 0.76
C PRO A 56 13.05 13.94 1.17
N LEU A 57 11.93 13.92 1.90
CA LEU A 57 11.30 15.13 2.46
C LEU A 57 12.16 15.85 3.49
N LEU A 58 13.20 15.20 4.02
CA LEU A 58 14.18 15.81 4.92
C LEU A 58 15.33 16.50 4.16
N ASN A 59 15.32 16.46 2.82
CA ASN A 59 16.35 17.02 1.95
C ASN A 59 15.79 17.43 0.57
N ILE A 60 14.67 18.18 0.57
CA ILE A 60 13.87 18.44 -0.64
C ILE A 60 14.67 19.19 -1.73
N SER A 61 15.51 20.15 -1.34
CA SER A 61 16.35 20.87 -2.31
C SER A 61 17.25 19.97 -3.14
N ASN A 62 17.86 18.95 -2.52
CA ASN A 62 18.74 18.03 -3.25
C ASN A 62 17.99 16.85 -3.89
N ALA A 63 16.91 16.38 -3.28
CA ALA A 63 16.17 15.21 -3.76
C ALA A 63 15.13 15.53 -4.85
N CYS A 64 14.54 16.73 -4.82
CA CYS A 64 13.38 17.07 -5.66
C CYS A 64 13.65 18.26 -6.59
N GLN A 65 14.29 19.33 -6.09
CA GLN A 65 14.42 20.60 -6.84
C GLN A 65 15.45 20.57 -7.98
N THR A 66 16.25 19.50 -8.05
CA THR A 66 17.07 19.17 -9.21
C THR A 66 16.22 19.07 -10.49
N CYS A 67 15.01 18.49 -10.36
CA CYS A 67 14.05 18.31 -11.46
C CYS A 67 12.85 19.26 -11.38
N HIS A 68 12.35 19.57 -10.18
CA HIS A 68 11.12 20.35 -10.00
C HIS A 68 11.37 21.81 -9.63
N LYS A 69 10.72 22.76 -10.32
CA LYS A 69 10.86 24.20 -10.08
C LYS A 69 9.70 24.76 -9.25
N PHE A 70 9.51 24.17 -8.07
CA PHE A 70 8.54 24.58 -7.05
C PHE A 70 9.26 24.84 -5.71
N SER A 71 8.63 25.58 -4.80
CA SER A 71 9.15 25.76 -3.44
C SER A 71 9.23 24.40 -2.71
N GLU A 72 10.09 24.30 -1.70
CA GLU A 72 10.15 23.08 -0.88
C GLU A 72 8.82 22.80 -0.19
N GLU A 73 8.11 23.86 0.25
CA GLU A 73 6.78 23.80 0.85
C GLU A 73 5.75 23.19 -0.10
N GLU A 74 5.63 23.71 -1.34
CA GLU A 74 4.69 23.16 -2.34
C GLU A 74 4.99 21.70 -2.66
N LEU A 75 6.28 21.32 -2.74
CA LEU A 75 6.67 19.93 -2.99
C LEU A 75 6.29 19.03 -1.81
N LYS A 76 6.54 19.49 -0.58
CA LYS A 76 6.17 18.77 0.63
C LYS A 76 4.65 18.56 0.69
N ASP A 77 3.87 19.62 0.48
CA ASP A 77 2.41 19.59 0.53
C ASP A 77 1.83 18.60 -0.49
N ARG A 78 2.41 18.51 -1.68
CA ARG A 78 2.02 17.51 -2.69
C ARG A 78 2.27 16.09 -2.24
N VAL A 79 3.43 15.82 -1.64
CA VAL A 79 3.75 14.48 -1.12
C VAL A 79 2.80 14.13 0.03
N GLU A 80 2.64 15.02 1.00
CA GLU A 80 1.74 14.81 2.15
C GLU A 80 0.29 14.63 1.70
N THR A 81 -0.18 15.37 0.68
CA THR A 81 -1.51 15.17 0.09
C THR A 81 -1.69 13.78 -0.50
N ILE A 82 -0.66 13.25 -1.19
CA ILE A 82 -0.69 11.88 -1.74
C ILE A 82 -0.74 10.85 -0.62
N GLN A 83 0.11 11.01 0.39
CA GLN A 83 0.21 10.09 1.51
C GLN A 83 -1.08 10.07 2.33
N GLU A 84 -1.66 11.24 2.61
CA GLU A 84 -2.92 11.37 3.34
C GLU A 84 -4.07 10.70 2.59
N ARG A 85 -4.21 10.96 1.28
CA ARG A 85 -5.26 10.32 0.47
C ARG A 85 -5.10 8.80 0.42
N THR A 86 -3.86 8.31 0.29
CA THR A 86 -3.57 6.87 0.29
C THR A 86 -3.91 6.26 1.64
N TYR A 87 -3.54 6.93 2.74
CA TYR A 87 -3.86 6.51 4.10
C TYR A 87 -5.38 6.41 4.33
N GLN A 88 -6.14 7.42 3.89
CA GLN A 88 -7.61 7.41 3.96
C GLN A 88 -8.22 6.24 3.18
N MET A 89 -7.80 6.03 1.93
CA MET A 89 -8.27 4.89 1.12
C MET A 89 -7.90 3.54 1.74
N ARG A 90 -6.70 3.44 2.33
CA ARG A 90 -6.25 2.23 3.02
C ARG A 90 -7.15 1.92 4.21
N ASN A 91 -7.50 2.92 5.02
CA ASN A 91 -8.37 2.72 6.19
C ASN A 91 -9.76 2.25 5.76
N LEU A 92 -10.33 2.81 4.69
CA LEU A 92 -11.62 2.34 4.14
C LEU A 92 -11.56 0.87 3.71
N ALA A 93 -10.48 0.45 3.05
CA ALA A 93 -10.27 -0.94 2.66
C ALA A 93 -10.05 -1.85 3.87
N MET A 94 -9.32 -1.37 4.89
CA MET A 94 -9.05 -2.08 6.15
C MET A 94 -10.33 -2.33 6.93
N ASP A 95 -11.16 -1.30 7.10
CA ASP A 95 -12.42 -1.42 7.82
C ASP A 95 -13.33 -2.47 7.15
N ALA A 96 -13.45 -2.43 5.82
CA ALA A 96 -14.21 -3.43 5.09
C ALA A 96 -13.64 -4.85 5.22
N LEU A 97 -12.31 -5.00 5.22
CA LEU A 97 -11.65 -6.30 5.45
C LEU A 97 -11.91 -6.80 6.87
N MET A 98 -11.83 -5.93 7.88
CA MET A 98 -12.10 -6.28 9.27
C MET A 98 -13.56 -6.67 9.48
N ASP A 99 -14.51 -5.99 8.82
CA ASP A 99 -15.92 -6.38 8.81
C ASP A 99 -16.11 -7.78 8.21
N LEU A 100 -15.50 -8.07 7.06
CA LEU A 100 -15.53 -9.41 6.46
C LEU A 100 -14.95 -10.47 7.41
N ILE A 101 -13.81 -10.19 8.05
CA ILE A 101 -13.16 -11.11 9.00
C ILE A 101 -14.11 -11.43 10.17
N LYS A 102 -14.75 -10.40 10.74
CA LYS A 102 -15.73 -10.56 11.83
C LYS A 102 -16.93 -11.39 11.38
N GLU A 103 -17.47 -11.16 10.19
CA GLU A 103 -18.62 -11.89 9.66
C GLU A 103 -18.27 -13.37 9.37
N ILE A 104 -17.10 -13.66 8.79
CA ILE A 104 -16.65 -15.06 8.58
C ILE A 104 -16.48 -15.75 9.94
N LYS A 105 -15.89 -15.07 10.93
CA LYS A 105 -15.75 -15.60 12.28
C LYS A 105 -17.12 -15.92 12.90
N ALA A 106 -18.08 -15.00 12.81
CA ALA A 106 -19.42 -15.20 13.37
C ALA A 106 -20.16 -16.38 12.71
N ALA A 107 -20.07 -16.50 11.37
CA ALA A 107 -20.65 -17.62 10.64
C ALA A 107 -20.02 -18.96 11.06
N LYS A 108 -18.69 -19.01 11.19
CA LYS A 108 -17.95 -20.18 11.69
C LYS A 108 -18.37 -20.55 13.11
N ASP A 109 -18.44 -19.58 14.02
CA ASP A 109 -18.85 -19.80 15.42
C ASP A 109 -20.31 -20.27 15.51
N SER A 110 -21.15 -19.92 14.52
CA SER A 110 -22.55 -20.37 14.39
C SER A 110 -22.69 -21.74 13.69
N GLY A 111 -21.58 -22.40 13.35
CA GLY A 111 -21.57 -23.76 12.81
C GLY A 111 -21.55 -23.88 11.29
N ALA A 112 -21.28 -22.79 10.55
CA ALA A 112 -21.07 -22.89 9.10
C ALA A 112 -19.90 -23.85 8.78
N ASN A 113 -20.13 -24.80 7.88
CA ASN A 113 -19.12 -25.78 7.49
C ASN A 113 -18.07 -25.18 6.54
N ASP A 114 -17.01 -25.95 6.25
CA ASP A 114 -15.92 -25.46 5.40
C ASP A 114 -16.34 -25.17 3.95
N GLU A 115 -17.37 -25.85 3.44
CA GLU A 115 -17.91 -25.63 2.10
C GLU A 115 -18.58 -24.26 1.99
N ALA A 116 -19.43 -23.91 2.97
CA ALA A 116 -20.08 -22.60 3.06
C ALA A 116 -19.06 -21.46 3.24
N LEU A 117 -17.96 -21.70 3.96
CA LEU A 117 -16.94 -20.69 4.24
C LEU A 117 -15.85 -20.61 3.17
N ALA A 118 -15.80 -21.55 2.21
CA ALA A 118 -14.74 -21.61 1.20
C ALA A 118 -14.65 -20.32 0.38
N LYS A 119 -15.79 -19.84 -0.13
CA LYS A 119 -15.83 -18.65 -1.00
C LYS A 119 -15.54 -17.35 -0.25
N PRO A 120 -16.13 -17.08 0.92
CA PRO A 120 -15.76 -15.93 1.76
C PRO A 120 -14.27 -15.91 2.15
N ARG A 121 -13.69 -17.05 2.52
CA ARG A 121 -12.26 -17.16 2.86
C ARG A 121 -11.36 -16.91 1.65
N GLU A 122 -11.75 -17.32 0.45
CA GLU A 122 -11.04 -16.99 -0.79
C GLU A 122 -11.00 -15.48 -1.01
N PHE A 123 -12.15 -14.80 -0.82
CA PHE A 123 -12.22 -13.35 -0.93
C PHE A 123 -11.42 -12.63 0.15
N GLN A 124 -11.47 -13.11 1.41
CA GLN A 124 -10.62 -12.59 2.48
C GLN A 124 -9.13 -12.69 2.09
N ARG A 125 -8.67 -13.85 1.60
CA ARG A 125 -7.26 -14.04 1.19
C ARG A 125 -6.84 -12.99 0.17
N LYS A 126 -7.68 -12.73 -0.85
CA LYS A 126 -7.39 -11.74 -1.90
C LYS A 126 -7.38 -10.32 -1.36
N ALA A 127 -8.44 -9.93 -0.63
CA ALA A 127 -8.57 -8.61 -0.06
C ALA A 127 -7.40 -8.30 0.90
N GLN A 128 -7.13 -9.21 1.84
CA GLN A 128 -6.05 -9.07 2.80
C GLN A 128 -4.69 -8.94 2.13
N PHE A 129 -4.39 -9.75 1.10
CA PHE A 129 -3.12 -9.64 0.40
C PHE A 129 -2.97 -8.28 -0.32
N LEU A 130 -4.02 -7.82 -1.01
CA LEU A 130 -3.96 -6.56 -1.75
C LEU A 130 -3.86 -5.34 -0.83
N LEU A 131 -4.59 -5.34 0.30
CA LEU A 131 -4.42 -4.33 1.32
C LEU A 131 -3.00 -4.31 1.85
N ASP A 132 -2.49 -5.48 2.24
CA ASP A 132 -1.17 -5.63 2.85
C ASP A 132 -0.05 -5.27 1.87
N PHE A 133 -0.25 -5.48 0.57
CA PHE A 133 0.69 -5.07 -0.47
C PHE A 133 0.89 -3.55 -0.51
N ILE A 134 -0.17 -2.77 -0.26
CA ILE A 134 -0.05 -1.30 -0.20
C ILE A 134 0.40 -0.84 1.18
N GLU A 135 -0.11 -1.44 2.25
CA GLU A 135 0.26 -1.06 3.62
C GLU A 135 1.72 -1.40 3.97
N ALA A 136 2.28 -2.46 3.38
CA ALA A 136 3.67 -2.84 3.61
C ALA A 136 4.67 -1.95 2.86
N GLU A 137 4.22 -1.13 1.91
CA GLU A 137 5.07 -0.21 1.14
C GLU A 137 5.27 1.12 1.89
N ASN A 138 6.52 1.45 2.19
CA ASN A 138 6.81 2.50 3.17
C ASN A 138 6.62 3.94 2.66
N SER A 139 6.44 4.17 1.35
CA SER A 139 6.23 5.51 0.81
C SER A 139 4.81 6.03 1.00
N THR A 140 3.88 5.17 1.48
CA THR A 140 2.46 5.48 1.63
C THR A 140 1.88 5.98 0.29
N GLY A 141 2.17 5.24 -0.79
CA GLY A 141 1.64 5.51 -2.12
C GLY A 141 2.34 6.62 -2.90
N PHE A 142 3.36 7.30 -2.35
CA PHE A 142 4.10 8.31 -3.12
C PHE A 142 4.75 7.74 -4.39
N HIS A 143 5.31 6.54 -4.30
CA HIS A 143 5.97 5.88 -5.43
C HIS A 143 5.02 5.62 -6.61
N ALA A 144 3.78 5.19 -6.35
CA ALA A 144 2.77 4.97 -7.39
C ALA A 144 1.33 5.19 -6.87
N PRO A 145 0.87 6.45 -6.76
CA PRO A 145 -0.37 6.76 -6.04
C PRO A 145 -1.63 6.22 -6.74
N GLN A 146 -1.66 6.25 -8.07
CA GLN A 146 -2.80 5.71 -8.84
C GLN A 146 -2.86 4.19 -8.76
N GLU A 147 -1.71 3.52 -8.71
CA GLU A 147 -1.68 2.07 -8.54
C GLU A 147 -2.12 1.67 -7.12
N ALA A 148 -1.65 2.40 -6.10
CA ALA A 148 -2.11 2.20 -4.73
C ALA A 148 -3.64 2.34 -4.62
N ALA A 149 -4.21 3.40 -5.22
CA ALA A 149 -5.66 3.58 -5.27
C ALA A 149 -6.39 2.41 -5.94
N ARG A 150 -5.90 1.93 -7.09
CA ARG A 150 -6.47 0.79 -7.82
C ARG A 150 -6.46 -0.48 -6.98
N VAL A 151 -5.32 -0.80 -6.35
CA VAL A 151 -5.16 -2.01 -5.52
C VAL A 151 -6.02 -1.94 -4.26
N LEU A 152 -6.06 -0.80 -3.57
CA LEU A 152 -6.93 -0.59 -2.40
C LEU A 152 -8.42 -0.70 -2.77
N THR A 153 -8.82 -0.19 -3.94
CA THR A 153 -10.19 -0.34 -4.44
C THR A 153 -10.54 -1.81 -4.71
N GLN A 154 -9.61 -2.59 -5.27
CA GLN A 154 -9.81 -4.04 -5.45
C GLN A 154 -9.88 -4.78 -4.12
N SER A 155 -9.06 -4.39 -3.13
CA SER A 155 -9.16 -4.93 -1.78
C SER A 155 -10.55 -4.68 -1.20
N LEU A 156 -11.03 -3.44 -1.27
CA LEU A 156 -12.37 -3.06 -0.81
C LEU A 156 -13.47 -3.88 -1.51
N ASP A 157 -13.42 -3.98 -2.84
CA ASP A 157 -14.38 -4.77 -3.63
C ASP A 157 -14.38 -6.25 -3.23
N TYR A 158 -13.21 -6.87 -3.07
CA TYR A 158 -13.13 -8.26 -2.60
C TYR A 158 -13.65 -8.44 -1.18
N SER A 159 -13.41 -7.47 -0.27
CA SER A 159 -14.00 -7.50 1.07
C SER A 159 -15.53 -7.51 0.99
N ARG A 160 -16.13 -6.63 0.17
CA ARG A 160 -17.60 -6.59 0.00
C ARG A 160 -18.16 -7.83 -0.69
N LYS A 161 -17.49 -8.36 -1.72
CA LYS A 161 -17.85 -9.64 -2.35
C LYS A 161 -17.80 -10.82 -1.38
N GLY A 162 -16.83 -10.82 -0.46
CA GLY A 162 -16.77 -11.79 0.63
C GLY A 162 -18.01 -11.75 1.53
N GLN A 163 -18.45 -10.55 1.92
CA GLN A 163 -19.65 -10.36 2.74
C GLN A 163 -20.92 -10.79 2.00
N MET A 164 -21.02 -10.50 0.69
CA MET A 164 -22.13 -10.96 -0.14
C MET A 164 -22.16 -12.49 -0.23
N ALA A 165 -21.01 -13.14 -0.46
CA ALA A 165 -20.92 -14.59 -0.54
C ALA A 165 -21.33 -15.29 0.78
N LEU A 166 -21.10 -14.67 1.94
CA LEU A 166 -21.60 -15.18 3.22
C LEU A 166 -23.13 -15.17 3.29
N ARG A 167 -23.78 -14.16 2.71
CA ARG A 167 -25.24 -13.99 2.76
C ARG A 167 -25.98 -14.90 1.78
N GLU A 168 -25.35 -15.24 0.66
CA GLU A 168 -25.92 -16.17 -0.33
C GLU A 168 -25.87 -17.63 0.15
N GLY A 169 -24.97 -17.96 1.08
CA GLY A 169 -24.82 -19.29 1.66
C GLY A 169 -25.45 -19.48 3.04
N ALA A 170 -26.03 -18.43 3.64
CA ALA A 170 -26.77 -18.47 4.90
C ALA A 170 -28.25 -18.75 4.67
#